data_AF-A0A804M2D2-F1
#
_entry.id   AF-A0A804M2D2-F1
#
_cell.length_a   1.000
_cell.length_b   1.000
_cell.length_c   1.000
_cell.angle_alpha   90.00
_cell.angle_beta   90.00
_cell.angle_gamma   90.00
#
_symmetry.space_group_name_H-M   'P 1'
#
loop_
_entity.id
_entity.type
_entity.pdbx_description
1 polymer ?
#
loop_
_entity_poly.entity_id
_entity_poly.type
_entity_poly.pdbx_seq_one_letter_code
_entity_poly.pdbx_strand_id
1 'polypeptide(L)'
;MHVLITTPFHPAYVTAERIKKAKNLELLLTAGIGSDLPAAAAVGLTMAEVTGSNTVSVAEDELLRILILLRNFLPGYQQVVQGEWNVAGISHRAYDLEGKTVGTVGAGRIGRLLLQRLKPFNCNLLYHDRLQIDPELEKEIGAKFEEDLDAMLPKCDVIVINTPLTEKTRGMFNKERIAKMK
;
A
#
# COMPACT_ATOMS: atom_id res chain seq x y z
N MET A 1 13.43 32.60 7.09
CA MET A 1 12.82 31.38 6.55
C MET A 1 13.63 30.14 6.89
N HIS A 2 13.33 29.54 8.04
CA HIS A 2 13.77 28.19 8.36
C HIS A 2 12.81 27.16 7.76
N VAL A 3 13.34 26.29 6.90
CA VAL A 3 12.57 25.27 6.17
C VAL A 3 13.10 23.89 6.53
N LEU A 4 12.19 22.94 6.73
CA LEU A 4 12.51 21.52 6.81
C LEU A 4 11.84 20.79 5.66
N ILE A 5 12.63 20.07 4.87
CA ILE A 5 12.16 19.14 3.84
C ILE A 5 12.39 17.72 4.36
N THR A 6 11.33 16.91 4.41
CA THR A 6 11.39 15.56 5.00
C THR A 6 10.37 14.64 4.35
N THR A 7 10.23 13.40 4.85
CA THR A 7 9.20 12.44 4.45
C THR A 7 8.21 12.20 5.60
N PRO A 8 6.97 11.77 5.32
CA PRO A 8 6.00 11.43 6.34
C PRO A 8 6.20 10.02 6.92
N PHE A 9 7.46 9.55 7.03
CA PHE A 9 7.76 8.18 7.48
C PHE A 9 8.91 8.14 8.50
N HIS A 10 9.03 7.00 9.21
CA HIS A 10 10.14 6.75 10.13
C HIS A 10 11.50 6.77 9.38
N PRO A 11 12.60 7.24 10.00
CA PRO A 11 12.74 7.84 11.34
C PRO A 11 12.47 9.35 11.40
N ALA A 12 12.24 9.98 10.25
CA ALA A 12 12.16 11.43 10.10
C ALA A 12 10.75 12.02 10.27
N TYR A 13 9.75 11.19 10.62
CA TYR A 13 8.37 11.64 10.84
C TYR A 13 8.31 12.80 11.83
N VAL A 14 7.69 13.90 11.42
CA VAL A 14 7.58 15.09 12.26
C VAL A 14 6.28 15.02 13.04
N THR A 15 6.37 14.44 14.24
CA THR A 15 5.25 14.34 15.17
C THR A 15 4.82 15.72 15.69
N ALA A 16 3.60 15.82 16.23
CA ALA A 16 3.15 17.00 16.96
C ALA A 16 4.14 17.46 18.05
N GLU A 17 4.83 16.54 18.72
CA GLU A 17 5.85 16.85 19.71
C GLU A 17 7.08 17.53 19.08
N ARG A 18 7.55 17.05 17.92
CA ARG A 18 8.66 17.67 17.18
C ARG A 18 8.27 19.05 16.67
N ILE A 19 7.05 19.21 16.16
CA ILE A 19 6.48 20.50 15.72
C ILE A 19 6.53 21.52 16.86
N LYS A 20 6.04 21.17 18.07
CA LYS A 20 6.05 22.07 19.24
C LYS A 20 7.46 22.51 19.68
N LYS A 21 8.48 21.67 19.45
CA LYS A 21 9.88 21.97 19.76
C LYS A 21 10.54 22.88 18.72
N ALA A 22 10.04 22.89 17.48
CA ALA A 22 10.62 23.60 16.35
C ALA A 22 10.14 25.06 16.24
N LYS A 23 10.35 25.87 17.30
CA LYS A 23 9.80 27.24 17.41
C LYS A 23 10.21 28.22 16.30
N ASN A 24 11.34 27.96 15.65
CA ASN A 24 11.85 28.81 14.57
C ASN A 24 11.46 28.28 13.18
N LEU A 25 10.82 27.10 13.08
CA LEU A 25 10.46 26.51 11.80
C LEU A 25 9.30 27.28 11.18
N GLU A 26 9.49 27.76 9.95
CA GLU A 26 8.50 28.57 9.23
C GLU A 26 7.74 27.74 8.19
N LEU A 27 8.40 26.72 7.62
CA LEU A 27 7.81 25.82 6.62
C LEU A 27 8.27 24.37 6.82
N LEU A 28 7.31 23.45 6.82
CA LEU A 28 7.55 22.01 6.75
C LEU A 28 7.00 21.44 5.44
N LEU A 29 7.91 21.07 4.54
CA LEU A 29 7.55 20.43 3.28
C LEU A 29 7.78 18.91 3.40
N THR A 30 6.75 18.11 3.14
CA THR A 30 6.85 16.65 3.18
C THR A 30 6.72 16.04 1.79
N ALA A 31 7.69 15.21 1.42
CA ALA A 31 7.68 14.44 0.18
C ALA A 31 6.78 13.20 0.37
N GLY A 32 5.49 13.37 0.05
CA GLY A 32 4.47 12.34 0.20
C GLY A 32 3.20 12.91 0.83
N ILE A 33 2.37 12.03 1.38
CA ILE A 33 1.15 12.36 2.13
C ILE A 33 1.13 11.60 3.47
N GLY A 34 0.35 12.09 4.45
CA GLY A 34 0.15 11.43 5.75
C GLY A 34 0.78 12.17 6.94
N SER A 35 1.11 13.44 6.73
CA SER A 35 1.64 14.34 7.76
C SER A 35 0.52 14.83 8.68
N ASP A 36 0.86 15.19 9.92
CA ASP A 36 -0.07 15.74 10.90
C ASP A 36 -0.34 17.23 10.62
N LEU A 37 -1.08 17.50 9.53
CA LEU A 37 -1.51 18.84 9.15
C LEU A 37 -2.25 19.56 10.30
N PRO A 38 -3.15 18.91 11.07
CA PRO A 38 -3.77 19.53 12.24
C PRO A 38 -2.77 20.00 13.30
N ALA A 39 -1.74 19.21 13.62
CA ALA A 39 -0.73 19.61 14.61
C ALA A 39 0.12 20.79 14.13
N ALA A 40 0.43 20.87 12.83
CA ALA A 40 1.13 22.02 12.25
C ALA A 40 0.26 23.29 12.33
N ALA A 41 -1.01 23.18 11.90
CA ALA A 41 -1.97 24.28 11.96
C ALA A 41 -2.17 24.80 13.40
N ALA A 42 -2.22 23.90 14.39
CA ALA A 42 -2.41 24.25 15.80
C ALA A 42 -1.29 25.14 16.39
N VAL A 43 -0.12 25.20 15.76
CA VAL A 43 1.00 26.08 16.18
C VAL A 43 1.30 27.17 15.14
N GLY A 44 0.45 27.33 14.13
CA GLY A 44 0.67 28.29 13.04
C GLY A 44 1.83 27.94 12.10
N LEU A 45 2.30 26.69 12.11
CA LEU A 45 3.33 26.22 11.18
C LEU A 45 2.69 25.91 9.83
N THR A 46 3.22 26.50 8.75
CA THR A 46 2.84 26.11 7.40
C THR A 46 3.42 24.73 7.10
N MET A 47 2.55 23.76 6.80
CA MET A 47 2.94 22.45 6.33
C MET A 47 2.35 22.20 4.94
N ALA A 48 3.18 21.72 4.02
CA ALA A 48 2.80 21.40 2.66
C ALA A 48 3.23 19.97 2.31
N GLU A 49 2.36 19.27 1.58
CA GLU A 49 2.58 17.90 1.14
C GLU A 49 2.75 17.85 -0.37
N VAL A 50 3.79 17.18 -0.86
CA VAL A 50 3.97 16.93 -2.30
C VAL A 50 3.10 15.75 -2.72
N THR A 51 1.79 16.00 -2.77
CA THR A 51 0.79 14.98 -3.06
C THR A 51 1.06 14.30 -4.41
N GLY A 52 1.08 12.97 -4.39
CA GLY A 52 1.23 12.16 -5.60
C GLY A 52 2.67 11.88 -6.03
N SER A 53 3.67 12.54 -5.42
CA SER A 53 5.10 12.39 -5.73
C SER A 53 5.63 10.96 -5.72
N ASN A 54 5.04 10.08 -4.91
CA ASN A 54 5.45 8.69 -4.75
C ASN A 54 4.40 7.69 -5.24
N THR A 55 3.34 8.11 -5.95
CA THR A 55 2.23 7.21 -6.32
C THR A 55 2.71 6.00 -7.12
N VAL A 56 3.54 6.25 -8.12
CA VAL A 56 4.13 5.20 -8.98
C VAL A 56 5.04 4.30 -8.15
N SER A 57 5.92 4.90 -7.33
CA SER A 57 6.87 4.15 -6.50
C SER A 57 6.15 3.22 -5.52
N VAL A 58 5.06 3.65 -4.90
CA VAL A 58 4.29 2.80 -3.98
C VAL A 58 3.58 1.68 -4.75
N ALA A 59 2.99 1.96 -5.91
CA ALA A 59 2.35 0.90 -6.71
C ALA A 59 3.35 -0.19 -7.18
N GLU A 60 4.59 0.20 -7.49
CA GLU A 60 5.66 -0.75 -7.85
C GLU A 60 6.18 -1.52 -6.64
N ASP A 61 6.33 -0.84 -5.50
CA ASP A 61 6.70 -1.48 -4.23
C ASP A 61 5.64 -2.49 -3.75
N GLU A 62 4.34 -2.22 -3.97
CA GLU A 62 3.26 -3.17 -3.70
C GLU A 62 3.39 -4.43 -4.55
N LEU A 63 3.61 -4.28 -5.86
CA LEU A 63 3.87 -5.43 -6.75
C LEU A 63 5.11 -6.21 -6.30
N LEU A 64 6.19 -5.52 -5.96
CA LEU A 64 7.41 -6.14 -5.43
C LEU A 64 7.10 -6.97 -4.18
N ARG A 65 6.35 -6.44 -3.22
CA ARG A 65 5.97 -7.14 -1.99
C ARG A 65 5.12 -8.38 -2.26
N ILE A 66 4.17 -8.29 -3.19
CA ILE A 66 3.37 -9.44 -3.63
C ILE A 66 4.31 -10.56 -4.11
N LEU A 67 5.27 -10.24 -5.00
CA LEU A 67 6.21 -11.21 -5.55
C LEU A 67 7.16 -11.76 -4.48
N ILE A 68 7.67 -10.92 -3.58
CA ILE A 68 8.53 -11.34 -2.47
C ILE A 68 7.84 -12.40 -1.60
N LEU A 69 6.56 -12.16 -1.27
CA LEU A 69 5.76 -13.04 -0.43
C LEU A 69 5.38 -14.34 -1.15
N LEU A 70 4.87 -14.25 -2.39
CA LEU A 70 4.41 -15.44 -3.13
C LEU A 70 5.56 -16.34 -3.58
N ARG A 71 6.75 -15.79 -3.83
CA ARG A 71 7.89 -16.54 -4.37
C ARG A 71 8.91 -16.96 -3.31
N ASN A 72 8.60 -16.77 -2.03
CA ASN A 72 9.51 -17.05 -0.92
C ASN A 72 10.89 -16.41 -1.12
N PHE A 73 10.94 -15.18 -1.66
CA PHE A 73 12.19 -14.53 -2.02
C PHE A 73 13.08 -14.30 -0.78
N LEU A 74 12.50 -13.77 0.30
CA LEU A 74 13.26 -13.47 1.51
C LEU A 74 13.75 -14.74 2.24
N PRO A 75 12.92 -15.79 2.44
CA PRO A 75 13.41 -17.08 2.91
C PRO A 75 14.55 -17.66 2.04
N GLY A 76 14.43 -17.56 0.71
CA GLY A 76 15.47 -18.01 -0.22
C GLY A 76 16.78 -17.23 -0.08
N TYR A 77 16.69 -15.90 0.04
CA TYR A 77 17.85 -15.05 0.30
C TYR A 77 18.54 -15.41 1.62
N GLN A 78 17.77 -15.60 2.71
CA GLN A 78 18.32 -15.97 4.02
C GLN A 78 19.05 -17.31 3.99
N GLN A 79 18.48 -18.30 3.30
CA GLN A 79 19.12 -19.61 3.11
C GLN A 79 20.50 -19.47 2.45
N VAL A 80 20.60 -18.68 1.38
CA VAL A 80 21.89 -18.45 0.68
C VAL A 80 22.90 -17.73 1.57
N VAL A 81 22.47 -16.69 2.30
CA VAL A 81 23.35 -15.96 3.24
C VAL A 81 23.85 -16.86 4.37
N GLN A 82 23.09 -17.90 4.72
CA GLN A 82 23.48 -18.91 5.70
C GLN A 82 24.35 -20.04 5.12
N GLY A 83 24.69 -19.97 3.82
CA GLY A 83 25.49 -21.00 3.14
C GLY A 83 24.72 -22.27 2.80
N GLU A 84 23.39 -22.23 2.87
CA GLU A 84 22.51 -23.35 2.57
C GLU A 84 22.02 -23.29 1.11
N TRP A 85 21.64 -24.45 0.56
CA TRP A 85 21.04 -24.56 -0.77
C TRP A 85 20.01 -25.68 -0.84
N ASN A 86 18.75 -25.32 -0.65
CA ASN A 86 17.59 -26.20 -0.66
C ASN A 86 16.45 -25.54 -1.45
N VAL A 87 16.56 -25.63 -2.79
CA VAL A 87 15.57 -25.09 -3.73
C VAL A 87 14.19 -25.68 -3.51
N ALA A 88 14.09 -26.98 -3.21
CA ALA A 88 12.81 -27.65 -2.95
C ALA A 88 12.12 -27.12 -1.69
N GLY A 89 12.91 -26.80 -0.66
CA GLY A 89 12.41 -26.15 0.56
C GLY A 89 11.88 -24.74 0.29
N ILE A 90 12.55 -23.96 -0.56
CA ILE A 90 12.11 -22.62 -0.93
C ILE A 90 10.89 -22.64 -1.85
N SER A 91 10.81 -23.58 -2.80
CA SER A 91 9.65 -23.70 -3.69
C SER A 91 8.41 -24.27 -3.00
N HIS A 92 8.55 -24.87 -1.82
CA HIS A 92 7.42 -25.35 -1.04
C HIS A 92 6.47 -24.21 -0.64
N ARG A 93 5.21 -24.30 -1.09
CA ARG A 93 4.20 -23.23 -0.94
C ARG A 93 4.64 -21.87 -1.50
N ALA A 94 5.55 -21.87 -2.46
CA ALA A 94 5.70 -20.75 -3.37
C ALA A 94 4.71 -20.91 -4.52
N TYR A 95 4.19 -19.80 -5.03
CA TYR A 95 3.20 -19.80 -6.09
C TYR A 95 3.55 -18.79 -7.16
N ASP A 96 3.22 -19.13 -8.39
CA ASP A 96 3.13 -18.11 -9.43
C ASP A 96 1.90 -17.23 -9.20
N LEU A 97 2.05 -15.96 -9.56
CA LEU A 97 1.00 -14.96 -9.48
C LEU A 97 -0.05 -15.15 -10.59
N GLU A 98 0.32 -15.79 -11.69
CA GLU A 98 -0.59 -16.15 -12.78
C GLU A 98 -1.79 -16.97 -12.28
N GLY A 99 -2.99 -16.60 -12.73
CA GLY A 99 -4.24 -17.25 -12.37
C GLY A 99 -4.70 -17.01 -10.92
N LYS A 100 -3.91 -16.32 -10.08
CA LYS A 100 -4.33 -15.90 -8.73
C LYS A 100 -5.29 -14.73 -8.81
N THR A 101 -6.14 -14.61 -7.80
CA THR A 101 -7.01 -13.45 -7.63
C THR A 101 -6.35 -12.44 -6.71
N VAL A 102 -6.08 -11.25 -7.23
CA VAL A 102 -5.56 -10.11 -6.46
C VAL A 102 -6.67 -9.09 -6.29
N GLY A 103 -7.03 -8.82 -5.04
CA GLY A 103 -7.97 -7.76 -4.68
C GLY A 103 -7.25 -6.56 -4.09
N THR A 104 -7.70 -5.34 -4.41
CA THR A 104 -7.29 -4.14 -3.66
C THR A 104 -8.47 -3.50 -2.94
N VAL A 105 -8.29 -3.16 -1.67
CA VAL A 105 -9.23 -2.36 -0.89
C VAL A 105 -8.76 -0.93 -0.93
N GLY A 106 -9.50 -0.06 -1.60
CA GLY A 106 -9.07 1.27 -2.00
C GLY A 106 -8.49 1.26 -3.42
N ALA A 107 -9.28 1.71 -4.38
CA ALA A 107 -8.89 1.92 -5.78
C ALA A 107 -8.67 3.40 -6.05
N GLY A 108 -7.88 4.05 -5.19
CA GLY A 108 -7.38 5.41 -5.39
C GLY A 108 -6.25 5.46 -6.42
N ARG A 109 -5.41 6.51 -6.37
CA ARG A 109 -4.29 6.68 -7.31
C ARG A 109 -3.31 5.50 -7.31
N ILE A 110 -2.97 4.97 -6.13
CA ILE A 110 -2.04 3.85 -5.99
C ILE A 110 -2.70 2.54 -6.42
N GLY A 111 -3.86 2.21 -5.84
CA GLY A 111 -4.58 0.98 -6.17
C GLY A 111 -4.87 0.80 -7.66
N ARG A 112 -5.25 1.87 -8.38
CA ARG A 112 -5.43 1.83 -9.85
C ARG A 112 -4.12 1.50 -10.59
N LEU A 113 -3.02 2.13 -10.19
CA LEU A 113 -1.71 1.90 -10.80
C LEU A 113 -1.16 0.50 -10.50
N LEU A 114 -1.46 -0.05 -9.31
CA LEU A 114 -1.17 -1.44 -8.98
C LEU A 114 -1.94 -2.37 -9.91
N LEU A 115 -3.26 -2.18 -10.06
CA LEU A 115 -4.08 -3.02 -10.94
C LEU A 115 -3.59 -2.99 -12.40
N GLN A 116 -3.23 -1.81 -12.93
CA GLN A 116 -2.64 -1.67 -14.26
C GLN A 116 -1.35 -2.49 -14.41
N ARG A 117 -0.49 -2.50 -13.38
CA ARG A 117 0.77 -3.25 -13.38
C ARG A 117 0.59 -4.75 -13.22
N LEU A 118 -0.52 -5.18 -12.63
CA LEU A 118 -0.86 -6.60 -12.48
C LEU A 118 -1.50 -7.18 -13.74
N LYS A 119 -2.03 -6.36 -14.66
CA LYS A 119 -2.66 -6.83 -15.90
C LYS A 119 -1.79 -7.82 -16.70
N PRO A 120 -0.47 -7.59 -16.92
CA PRO A 120 0.38 -8.53 -17.66
C PRO A 120 0.71 -9.82 -16.90
N PHE A 121 0.41 -9.91 -15.60
CA PHE A 121 0.64 -11.12 -14.80
C PHE A 121 -0.51 -12.13 -14.93
N ASN A 122 -1.53 -11.85 -15.75
CA ASN A 122 -2.67 -12.75 -15.98
C ASN A 122 -3.40 -13.15 -14.68
N CYS A 123 -3.55 -12.19 -13.76
CA CYS A 123 -4.32 -12.35 -12.54
C CYS A 123 -5.82 -12.12 -12.79
N ASN A 124 -6.67 -12.66 -11.92
CA ASN A 124 -8.02 -12.14 -11.75
C ASN A 124 -7.96 -10.90 -10.85
N LEU A 125 -8.40 -9.75 -11.35
CA LEU A 125 -8.28 -8.48 -10.64
C LEU A 125 -9.63 -8.06 -10.06
N LEU A 126 -9.67 -7.87 -8.74
CA LEU A 126 -10.83 -7.35 -8.02
C LEU A 126 -10.48 -6.05 -7.30
N TYR A 127 -11.48 -5.20 -7.07
CA TYR A 127 -11.31 -4.07 -6.17
C TYR A 127 -12.58 -3.73 -5.41
N HIS A 128 -12.40 -3.22 -4.21
CA HIS A 128 -13.46 -2.65 -3.39
C HIS A 128 -13.07 -1.23 -2.98
N ASP A 129 -13.95 -0.26 -3.18
CA ASP A 129 -13.79 1.12 -2.73
C ASP A 129 -15.16 1.79 -2.60
N ARG A 130 -15.19 2.96 -1.95
CA ARG A 130 -16.38 3.82 -1.84
C ARG A 130 -16.80 4.44 -3.17
N LEU A 131 -15.84 4.60 -4.09
CA LEU A 131 -16.03 5.16 -5.41
C LEU A 131 -15.51 4.16 -6.45
N GLN A 132 -16.33 3.85 -7.44
CA GLN A 132 -15.90 3.01 -8.55
C GLN A 132 -14.82 3.72 -9.37
N ILE A 133 -13.95 2.92 -9.99
CA ILE A 133 -13.05 3.40 -11.03
C ILE A 133 -13.92 3.86 -12.22
N ASP A 134 -13.43 4.84 -12.97
CA ASP A 134 -14.07 5.23 -14.23
C ASP A 134 -14.29 3.99 -15.12
N PRO A 135 -15.49 3.78 -15.71
CA PRO A 135 -15.80 2.55 -16.45
C PRO A 135 -14.86 2.27 -17.63
N GLU A 136 -14.34 3.29 -18.31
CA GLU A 136 -13.41 3.10 -19.43
C GLU A 136 -12.06 2.57 -18.90
N LEU A 137 -11.56 3.18 -17.83
CA LEU A 137 -10.32 2.74 -17.18
C LEU A 137 -10.49 1.37 -16.52
N GLU A 138 -11.63 1.08 -15.90
CA GLU A 138 -11.94 -0.24 -15.33
C GLU A 138 -11.87 -1.33 -16.41
N LYS A 139 -12.52 -1.09 -17.55
CA LYS A 139 -12.49 -1.99 -18.70
C LYS A 139 -11.09 -2.15 -19.27
N GLU A 140 -10.31 -1.08 -19.35
CA GLU A 140 -8.92 -1.11 -19.81
C GLU A 140 -8.05 -1.97 -18.88
N ILE A 141 -8.19 -1.80 -17.57
CA ILE A 141 -7.44 -2.57 -16.56
C ILE A 141 -7.89 -4.02 -16.55
N GLY A 142 -9.18 -4.29 -16.77
CA GLY A 142 -9.78 -5.61 -16.61
C GLY A 142 -10.05 -5.98 -15.15
N ALA A 143 -10.10 -4.99 -14.24
CA ALA A 143 -10.48 -5.20 -12.85
C ALA A 143 -12.01 -5.20 -12.70
N LYS A 144 -12.52 -5.93 -11.72
CA LYS A 144 -13.96 -5.99 -11.42
C LYS A 144 -14.25 -5.36 -10.07
N PHE A 145 -15.28 -4.51 -10.02
CA PHE A 145 -15.76 -3.92 -8.79
C PHE A 145 -16.50 -4.95 -7.92
N GLU A 146 -16.20 -4.96 -6.63
CA GLU A 146 -16.91 -5.72 -5.60
C GLU A 146 -17.44 -4.74 -4.55
N GLU A 147 -18.76 -4.54 -4.53
CA GLU A 147 -19.41 -3.59 -3.62
C GLU A 147 -19.33 -4.04 -2.15
N ASP A 148 -19.40 -5.34 -1.90
CA ASP A 148 -19.25 -5.91 -0.55
C ASP A 148 -17.83 -6.46 -0.35
N LEU A 149 -17.06 -5.79 0.51
CA LEU A 149 -15.73 -6.24 0.90
C LEU A 149 -15.75 -7.67 1.45
N ASP A 150 -16.69 -8.00 2.32
CA ASP A 150 -16.75 -9.32 2.95
C ASP A 150 -17.11 -10.43 1.96
N ALA A 151 -17.81 -10.10 0.86
CA ALA A 151 -18.04 -11.01 -0.27
C ALA A 151 -16.83 -11.13 -1.21
N MET A 152 -15.98 -10.11 -1.30
CA MET A 152 -14.73 -10.14 -2.07
C MET A 152 -13.67 -11.04 -1.44
N LEU A 153 -13.51 -10.99 -0.11
CA LEU A 153 -12.39 -11.63 0.59
C LEU A 153 -12.21 -13.13 0.26
N PRO A 154 -13.26 -13.98 0.25
CA PRO A 154 -13.12 -15.41 -0.07
C PRO A 154 -12.68 -15.71 -1.50
N LYS A 155 -12.74 -14.72 -2.40
CA LYS A 155 -12.33 -14.85 -3.81
C LYS A 155 -10.83 -14.60 -3.99
N CYS A 156 -10.19 -13.90 -3.06
CA CYS A 156 -8.83 -13.37 -3.20
C CYS A 156 -7.78 -14.29 -2.58
N ASP A 157 -6.71 -14.57 -3.34
CA ASP A 157 -5.46 -15.16 -2.83
C ASP A 157 -4.55 -14.08 -2.22
N VAL A 158 -4.65 -12.85 -2.73
CA VAL A 158 -3.86 -11.68 -2.29
C VAL A 158 -4.78 -10.49 -2.11
N ILE A 159 -4.65 -9.79 -0.98
CA ILE A 159 -5.31 -8.51 -0.73
C ILE A 159 -4.26 -7.43 -0.48
N VAL A 160 -4.40 -6.29 -1.16
CA VAL A 160 -3.61 -5.09 -0.90
C VAL A 160 -4.51 -4.00 -0.33
N ILE A 161 -4.15 -3.48 0.85
CA ILE A 161 -4.88 -2.44 1.55
C ILE A 161 -4.32 -1.07 1.14
N ASN A 162 -5.03 -0.39 0.25
CA ASN A 162 -4.71 0.93 -0.30
C ASN A 162 -5.60 2.05 0.28
N THR A 163 -6.23 1.80 1.44
CA THR A 163 -7.07 2.79 2.13
C THR A 163 -6.26 3.63 3.13
N PRO A 164 -6.55 4.93 3.28
CA PRO A 164 -5.99 5.72 4.37
C PRO A 164 -6.46 5.20 5.73
N LEU A 165 -5.64 5.39 6.77
CA LEU A 165 -6.06 5.10 8.14
C LEU A 165 -7.03 6.19 8.64
N THR A 166 -8.25 5.78 8.94
CA THR A 166 -9.36 6.61 9.42
C THR A 166 -10.09 5.85 10.52
N GLU A 167 -11.04 6.48 11.20
CA GLU A 167 -11.91 5.78 12.16
C GLU A 167 -12.67 4.61 11.51
N LYS A 168 -13.05 4.74 10.23
CA LYS A 168 -13.79 3.70 9.48
C LYS A 168 -12.90 2.56 8.99
N THR A 169 -11.60 2.78 8.82
CA THR A 169 -10.65 1.78 8.30
C THR A 169 -9.78 1.18 9.40
N ARG A 170 -9.74 1.79 10.58
CA ARG A 170 -9.05 1.25 11.76
C ARG A 170 -9.67 -0.08 12.16
N GLY A 171 -8.84 -1.13 12.20
CA GLY A 171 -9.32 -2.47 12.51
C GLY A 171 -10.17 -3.11 11.41
N MET A 172 -10.24 -2.50 10.21
CA MET A 172 -10.98 -3.05 9.07
C MET A 172 -10.51 -4.47 8.74
N PHE A 173 -9.22 -4.77 8.82
CA PHE A 173 -8.69 -6.11 8.71
C PHE A 173 -8.34 -6.65 10.09
N ASN A 174 -9.21 -7.50 10.61
CA ASN A 174 -9.05 -8.22 11.86
C ASN A 174 -8.85 -9.72 11.58
N LYS A 175 -8.73 -10.52 12.65
CA LYS A 175 -8.53 -11.97 12.56
C LYS A 175 -9.64 -12.64 11.75
N GLU A 176 -10.87 -12.20 11.95
CA GLU A 176 -12.06 -12.76 11.32
C GLU A 176 -12.04 -12.54 9.80
N ARG A 177 -11.71 -11.34 9.33
CA ARG A 177 -11.62 -11.04 7.89
C ARG A 177 -10.42 -11.70 7.23
N ILE A 178 -9.26 -11.71 7.88
CA ILE A 178 -8.09 -12.40 7.34
C ILE A 178 -8.39 -13.90 7.16
N ALA A 179 -9.12 -14.52 8.10
CA ALA A 179 -9.52 -15.93 8.01
C ALA A 179 -10.54 -16.24 6.90
N LYS A 180 -11.18 -15.23 6.30
CA LYS A 180 -12.09 -15.42 5.15
C LYS A 180 -11.37 -15.55 3.83
N MET A 181 -10.11 -15.10 3.74
CA MET A 181 -9.34 -15.17 2.51
C MET A 181 -9.03 -16.63 2.14
N LYS A 182 -8.80 -16.88 0.86
CA LYS A 182 -8.39 -18.18 0.34
C LYS A 182 -6.95 -18.50 0.74
#